data_AF-A0A0M3Q9M3-F1
#
_entry.id   AF-A0A0M3Q9M3-F1
#
_cell.length_a   1.000
_cell.length_b   1.000
_cell.length_c   1.000
_cell.angle_alpha   90.00
_cell.angle_beta   90.00
_cell.angle_gamma   90.00
#
_symmetry.space_group_name_H-M   'P 1'
#
loop_
_entity.id
_entity.type
_entity.pdbx_description
1 polymer ?
#
loop_
_entity_poly.entity_id
_entity_poly.type
_entity_poly.pdbx_seq_one_letter_code
_entity_poly.pdbx_strand_id
1 'polypeptide(L)'
;MSLGPWEIGIIVLLIIVLFGAKKLPDAARSIGRSMRIFKSEVKEMNKDDEKQEPQQQPQVAPNQIAPPQPVQQPQQPVQQPVQQPNFEQHYQGQQIQQPSQQPDYRQNYEDPNRSA
;
A
#
# COMPACT_ATOMS: atom_id res chain seq x y z
N MET A 1 40.64 -18.42 -18.99
CA MET A 1 39.91 -18.71 -17.75
C MET A 1 38.45 -18.46 -18.03
N SER A 2 37.70 -19.51 -18.33
CA SER A 2 36.28 -19.39 -18.67
C SER A 2 35.49 -19.24 -17.38
N LEU A 3 34.54 -18.31 -17.34
CA LEU A 3 33.57 -18.25 -16.24
C LEU A 3 32.71 -19.51 -16.31
N GLY A 4 33.06 -20.49 -15.48
CA GLY A 4 32.34 -21.74 -15.38
C GLY A 4 31.07 -21.58 -14.54
N PRO A 5 30.21 -22.62 -14.56
CA PRO A 5 29.05 -22.67 -13.68
C PRO A 5 29.40 -22.48 -12.20
N TRP A 6 30.63 -22.86 -11.81
CA TRP A 6 31.13 -22.74 -10.44
C TRP A 6 31.35 -21.28 -10.02
N GLU A 7 31.98 -20.47 -10.87
CA GLU A 7 32.21 -19.04 -10.63
C GLU A 7 30.89 -18.27 -10.57
N ILE A 8 29.94 -18.58 -11.45
CA ILE A 8 28.60 -17.98 -11.43
C ILE A 8 27.88 -18.32 -10.11
N GLY A 9 27.98 -19.56 -9.64
CA GLY A 9 27.41 -19.98 -8.37
C GLY A 9 27.94 -19.16 -7.18
N ILE A 10 29.25 -18.90 -7.14
CA ILE A 10 29.88 -18.07 -6.10
C ILE A 10 29.37 -16.63 -6.14
N ILE A 11 29.23 -16.04 -7.34
CA ILE A 11 28.72 -14.67 -7.49
C ILE A 11 27.27 -14.58 -7.00
N VAL A 12 26.42 -15.51 -7.40
CA VAL A 12 25.01 -15.56 -6.96
C VAL A 12 24.93 -15.72 -5.44
N LEU A 13 25.80 -16.55 -4.85
CA LEU A 13 25.87 -16.71 -3.40
C LEU A 13 26.21 -15.38 -2.70
N LEU A 14 27.18 -14.63 -3.20
CA LEU A 14 27.53 -13.31 -2.64
C LEU A 14 26.35 -12.32 -2.72
N ILE A 15 25.62 -12.29 -3.84
CA ILE A 15 24.44 -11.44 -3.99
C ILE A 15 23.35 -11.85 -2.98
N ILE A 16 23.11 -13.16 -2.79
CA ILE A 16 22.16 -13.66 -1.79
C ILE A 16 22.55 -13.22 -0.37
N VAL A 17 23.84 -13.25 -0.03
CA VAL A 17 24.32 -12.84 1.29
C VAL A 17 24.16 -11.34 1.51
N LEU A 18 24.48 -10.51 0.51
CA LEU A 18 24.42 -9.05 0.63
C LEU A 18 22.97 -8.52 0.62
N PHE A 19 22.12 -9.04 -0.25
CA PHE A 19 20.75 -8.56 -0.43
C PHE A 19 19.72 -9.38 0.34
N GLY A 20 20.05 -10.61 0.73
CA GLY A 20 19.14 -11.55 1.39
C GLY A 20 18.30 -12.35 0.40
N ALA A 21 18.09 -13.64 0.72
CA ALA A 21 17.30 -14.58 -0.11
C ALA A 21 15.85 -14.13 -0.35
N LYS A 22 15.27 -13.28 0.52
CA LYS A 22 13.91 -12.76 0.35
C LYS A 22 13.81 -11.57 -0.62
N LYS A 23 14.91 -10.84 -0.87
CA LYS A 23 14.90 -9.62 -1.70
C LYS A 23 15.18 -9.90 -3.18
N LEU A 24 15.96 -10.94 -3.47
CA LEU A 24 16.20 -11.41 -4.84
C LEU A 24 14.93 -11.79 -5.61
N PRO A 25 14.01 -12.62 -5.09
CA PRO A 25 12.79 -12.99 -5.83
C PRO A 25 11.87 -11.79 -6.02
N ASP A 26 11.86 -10.83 -5.10
CA ASP A 26 11.07 -9.60 -5.20
C ASP A 26 11.62 -8.68 -6.30
N ALA A 27 12.94 -8.45 -6.30
CA ALA A 27 13.63 -7.69 -7.35
C ALA A 27 13.52 -8.35 -8.73
N ALA A 28 13.66 -9.68 -8.82
CA ALA A 28 13.49 -10.39 -10.08
C ALA A 28 12.05 -10.30 -10.59
N ARG A 29 11.04 -10.34 -9.70
CA ARG A 29 9.62 -10.18 -10.07
C ARG A 29 9.28 -8.77 -10.54
N SER A 30 9.85 -7.72 -9.94
CA SER A 30 9.63 -6.34 -10.39
C SER A 30 10.29 -6.09 -11.75
N ILE A 31 11.56 -6.51 -11.91
CA ILE A 31 12.30 -6.41 -13.17
C ILE A 31 11.61 -7.21 -14.28
N GLY A 32 11.14 -8.44 -13.99
CA GLY A 32 10.46 -9.28 -14.98
C GLY A 32 9.15 -8.68 -15.49
N ARG A 33 8.40 -7.98 -14.62
CA ARG A 33 7.18 -7.24 -15.04
C ARG A 33 7.52 -6.08 -15.97
N SER A 34 8.52 -5.26 -15.62
CA SER A 34 8.97 -4.14 -16.46
C SER A 34 9.55 -4.62 -17.80
N MET A 35 10.33 -5.71 -17.80
CA MET A 35 10.87 -6.30 -19.02
C MET A 35 9.78 -6.84 -19.95
N ARG A 36 8.69 -7.39 -19.41
CA ARG A 36 7.58 -7.91 -20.23
C ARG A 36 6.88 -6.79 -20.99
N ILE A 37 6.61 -5.67 -20.32
CA ILE A 37 5.96 -4.49 -20.91
C ILE A 37 6.87 -3.91 -22.01
N PHE A 38 8.15 -3.72 -21.68
CA PHE A 38 9.14 -3.23 -22.66
C PHE A 38 9.26 -4.17 -23.87
N LYS A 39 9.28 -5.50 -23.64
CA LYS A 39 9.34 -6.50 -24.71
C LYS A 39 8.11 -6.45 -25.62
N SER A 40 6.91 -6.19 -25.09
CA SER A 40 5.70 -6.04 -25.90
C SER A 40 5.70 -4.74 -26.70
N GLU A 41 6.10 -3.61 -26.12
CA GLU A 41 6.18 -2.33 -26.82
C GLU A 41 7.22 -2.37 -27.95
N VAL A 42 8.41 -2.92 -27.67
CA VAL A 42 9.43 -3.13 -28.69
C VAL A 42 8.94 -4.09 -29.78
N LYS A 43 8.17 -5.13 -29.43
CA LYS A 43 7.63 -6.08 -30.40
C LYS A 43 6.51 -5.48 -31.25
N GLU A 44 5.71 -4.55 -30.74
CA GLU A 44 4.74 -3.81 -31.55
C GLU A 44 5.43 -2.86 -32.53
N MET A 45 6.49 -2.16 -32.11
CA MET A 45 7.31 -1.35 -33.03
C MET A 45 7.92 -2.18 -34.17
N ASN A 46 8.30 -3.44 -33.90
CA ASN A 46 8.81 -4.34 -34.94
C ASN A 46 7.69 -5.01 -35.76
N LYS A 47 6.45 -5.01 -35.26
CA LYS A 47 5.28 -5.62 -35.94
C LYS A 47 4.54 -4.65 -36.85
N ASP A 48 4.71 -3.34 -36.70
CA ASP A 48 4.17 -2.36 -37.67
C ASP A 48 4.79 -2.53 -39.07
N ASP A 49 5.92 -3.22 -39.20
CA ASP A 49 6.51 -3.64 -40.49
C ASP A 49 6.04 -5.02 -40.98
N GLU A 50 5.48 -5.89 -40.13
CA GLU A 50 5.07 -7.26 -40.51
C GLU A 50 3.72 -7.67 -39.88
N LYS A 51 2.70 -7.68 -40.74
CA LYS A 51 1.29 -8.04 -40.54
C LYS A 51 0.99 -9.05 -39.41
N GLN A 52 0.34 -8.53 -38.36
CA GLN A 52 -0.66 -9.12 -37.43
C GLN A 52 -0.68 -10.65 -37.20
N GLU A 53 -0.31 -11.04 -35.98
CA GLU A 53 -0.74 -12.27 -35.31
C GLU A 53 -1.33 -11.95 -33.92
N PRO A 54 -2.49 -12.53 -33.54
CA PRO A 54 -3.11 -12.32 -32.24
C PRO A 54 -2.38 -13.14 -31.16
N GLN A 55 -1.55 -12.48 -30.35
CA GLN A 55 -0.92 -13.12 -29.19
C GLN A 55 -1.79 -12.94 -27.95
N GLN A 56 -2.39 -14.05 -27.53
CA GLN A 56 -3.10 -14.21 -26.27
C GLN A 56 -2.23 -13.69 -25.11
N GLN A 57 -2.74 -12.72 -24.35
CA GLN A 57 -2.12 -12.23 -23.13
C GLN A 57 -2.29 -13.28 -22.02
N PRO A 58 -1.21 -13.80 -21.39
CA PRO A 58 -1.35 -14.42 -20.08
C PRO A 58 -1.74 -13.34 -19.07
N GLN A 59 -3.01 -13.32 -18.66
CA GLN A 59 -3.50 -12.55 -17.52
C GLN A 59 -2.72 -13.00 -16.28
N VAL A 60 -1.75 -12.19 -15.85
CA VAL A 60 -1.13 -12.33 -14.52
C VAL A 60 -2.01 -11.56 -13.55
N ALA A 61 -2.88 -12.28 -12.85
CA ALA A 61 -3.74 -11.72 -11.81
C ALA A 61 -2.88 -11.03 -10.73
N PRO A 62 -3.16 -9.75 -10.38
CA PRO A 62 -2.50 -9.08 -9.26
C PRO A 62 -3.13 -9.55 -7.94
N ASN A 63 -2.77 -10.76 -7.50
CA ASN A 63 -2.95 -11.25 -6.13
C ASN A 63 -2.25 -12.61 -6.04
N GLN A 64 -1.06 -12.75 -5.45
CA GLN A 64 -0.90 -12.94 -4.01
C GLN A 64 0.59 -12.88 -3.64
N ILE A 65 0.97 -11.90 -2.82
CA ILE A 65 1.97 -12.08 -1.76
C ILE A 65 1.37 -11.43 -0.53
N ALA A 66 0.31 -12.05 0.02
CA ALA A 66 -0.02 -11.81 1.41
C ALA A 66 1.08 -12.45 2.26
N PRO A 67 1.57 -11.83 3.34
CA PRO A 67 2.24 -12.59 4.39
C PRO A 67 1.28 -13.72 4.82
N PRO A 68 1.78 -14.91 5.21
CA PRO A 68 0.91 -15.95 5.74
C PRO A 68 0.22 -15.38 6.97
N GLN A 69 -1.04 -14.97 6.82
CA GLN A 69 -1.88 -14.71 7.96
C GLN A 69 -2.17 -16.07 8.59
N PRO A 70 -1.92 -16.28 9.90
CA PRO A 70 -2.48 -17.42 10.57
C PRO A 70 -4.00 -17.32 10.42
N VAL A 71 -4.58 -18.34 9.78
CA VAL A 71 -6.02 -18.52 9.64
C VAL A 71 -6.66 -18.59 11.03
N GLN A 72 -7.13 -17.45 11.54
CA GLN A 72 -8.03 -17.40 12.66
C GLN A 72 -9.43 -17.69 12.12
N GLN A 73 -9.84 -18.95 12.25
CA GLN A 73 -11.22 -19.39 12.04
C GLN A 73 -12.17 -18.57 12.93
N PRO A 74 -13.42 -18.32 12.52
CA PRO A 74 -14.42 -17.71 13.38
C PRO A 74 -14.75 -18.65 14.54
N GLN A 75 -14.13 -18.47 15.70
CA GLN A 75 -14.58 -19.05 16.97
C GLN A 75 -15.38 -18.00 17.72
N GLN A 76 -16.70 -18.16 17.72
CA GLN A 76 -17.56 -17.78 18.84
C GLN A 76 -18.04 -19.10 19.49
N PRO A 77 -18.30 -19.20 20.82
CA PRO A 77 -18.66 -18.12 21.75
C PRO A 77 -18.00 -18.16 23.16
N VAL A 78 -17.96 -16.96 23.79
CA VAL A 78 -17.98 -16.59 25.22
C VAL A 78 -16.94 -17.12 26.24
N GLN A 79 -16.17 -16.18 26.81
CA GLN A 79 -16.14 -15.83 28.25
C GLN A 79 -14.97 -14.87 28.54
N GLN A 80 -15.24 -13.57 28.65
CA GLN A 80 -14.40 -12.66 29.43
C GLN A 80 -15.32 -11.85 30.35
N PRO A 81 -15.12 -11.86 31.68
CA PRO A 81 -15.81 -10.94 32.56
C PRO A 81 -15.42 -9.51 32.20
N VAL A 82 -16.45 -8.70 32.02
CA VAL A 82 -16.39 -7.29 31.65
C VAL A 82 -15.52 -6.54 32.68
N GLN A 83 -14.34 -6.09 32.29
CA GLN A 83 -13.62 -5.07 33.04
C GLN A 83 -14.13 -3.71 32.54
N GLN A 84 -15.18 -3.21 33.21
CA GLN A 84 -15.65 -1.84 33.03
C GLN A 84 -14.54 -0.88 33.50
N PRO A 85 -14.06 0.02 32.65
CA PRO A 85 -13.20 1.11 33.09
C PRO A 85 -14.01 2.03 34.01
N ASN A 86 -13.43 2.40 35.15
CA ASN A 86 -14.08 3.27 36.13
C ASN A 86 -13.99 4.74 35.65
N PHE A 87 -14.96 5.18 34.84
CA PHE A 87 -15.02 6.55 34.31
C PHE A 87 -15.70 7.56 35.25
N GLU A 88 -16.28 7.11 36.37
CA GLU A 88 -17.19 7.94 37.18
C GLU A 88 -16.55 8.61 38.40
N GLN A 89 -15.26 8.40 38.67
CA GLN A 89 -14.59 9.01 39.83
C GLN A 89 -13.89 10.35 39.55
N HIS A 90 -13.76 10.79 38.29
CA HIS A 90 -12.97 12.00 37.96
C HIS A 90 -13.79 13.24 37.55
N TYR A 91 -15.12 13.24 37.67
CA TYR A 91 -15.97 14.40 37.34
C TYR A 91 -16.58 15.13 38.55
N GLN A 92 -16.25 14.73 39.78
CA GLN A 92 -16.73 15.44 40.98
C GLN A 92 -15.70 16.48 41.42
N GLY A 93 -15.67 17.65 40.76
CA GLY A 93 -14.76 18.72 41.18
C GLY A 93 -14.65 19.99 40.35
N GLN A 94 -15.26 20.12 39.18
CA GLN A 94 -15.20 21.37 38.40
C GLN A 94 -16.59 21.95 38.14
N GLN A 95 -17.09 22.73 39.11
CA GLN A 95 -18.03 23.80 38.82
C GLN A 95 -17.25 24.89 38.04
N ILE A 96 -17.31 24.85 36.72
CA ILE A 96 -16.90 25.97 35.87
C ILE A 96 -18.15 26.67 35.36
N GLN A 97 -18.32 27.89 35.89
CA GLN A 97 -19.33 28.89 35.61
C GLN A 97 -19.49 29.11 34.09
N GLN A 98 -20.72 29.11 33.58
CA GLN A 98 -21.03 29.52 32.19
C GLN A 98 -20.87 31.05 32.06
N PRO A 99 -19.97 31.59 31.21
CA PRO A 99 -20.05 32.97 30.80
C PRO A 99 -21.16 33.12 29.75
N SER A 100 -22.29 33.68 30.16
CA SER A 100 -23.35 34.15 29.27
C SER A 100 -22.88 35.40 28.52
N GLN A 101 -22.16 35.22 27.41
CA GLN A 101 -21.87 36.29 26.44
C GLN A 101 -22.28 35.78 25.07
N GLN A 102 -23.50 36.12 24.65
CA GLN A 102 -23.91 35.97 23.26
C GLN A 102 -23.07 36.95 22.43
N PRO A 103 -22.33 36.50 21.39
CA PRO A 103 -21.72 37.42 20.44
C PRO A 103 -22.84 38.07 19.62
N ASP A 104 -22.94 39.40 19.66
CA ASP A 104 -23.86 40.21 18.86
C ASP A 104 -23.54 40.07 17.35
N TYR A 105 -24.53 39.68 16.55
CA TYR A 105 -24.44 39.42 15.12
C TYR A 105 -25.04 40.59 14.32
N ARG A 106 -24.24 41.58 13.88
CA ARG A 106 -24.74 42.61 12.93
C ARG A 106 -23.75 43.40 12.09
N GLN A 107 -22.43 43.25 12.27
CA GLN A 107 -21.53 44.31 11.77
C GLN A 107 -20.80 44.05 10.45
N ASN A 108 -20.85 42.86 9.85
CA ASN A 108 -19.99 42.59 8.67
C ASN A 108 -20.72 42.06 7.43
N TYR A 109 -21.95 42.55 7.21
CA TYR A 109 -22.58 42.54 5.89
C TYR A 109 -22.41 43.92 5.24
N GLU A 110 -21.17 44.38 5.08
CA GLU A 110 -20.88 45.45 4.12
C GLU A 110 -20.74 44.78 2.75
N ASP A 111 -21.80 44.96 1.95
CA ASP A 111 -21.95 44.56 0.56
C ASP A 111 -20.98 45.38 -0.33
N PRO A 112 -19.92 44.78 -0.91
CA PRO A 112 -19.02 45.50 -1.81
C PRO A 112 -19.62 45.73 -3.21
N ASN A 113 -20.89 45.38 -3.46
CA ASN A 113 -21.60 45.62 -4.72
C ASN A 113 -22.54 46.84 -4.67
N ARG A 114 -22.28 47.80 -3.78
CA ARG A 114 -22.79 49.18 -3.87
C ARG A 114 -22.00 49.95 -4.93
N SER A 115 -22.31 49.66 -6.20
CA SER A 115 -21.87 50.44 -7.36
C SER A 115 -22.36 51.89 -7.30
N ALA A 116 -21.45 52.84 -7.49
CA ALA A 116 -21.62 54.12 -8.20
C ALA A 116 -20.24 54.73 -8.51
#